data_AF-U3KP95-F1
#
_entry.id   AF-U3KP95-F1
#
_cell.length_a   1.000
_cell.length_b   1.000
_cell.length_c   1.000
_cell.angle_alpha   90.00
_cell.angle_beta   90.00
_cell.angle_gamma   90.00
#
_symmetry.space_group_name_H-M   'P 1'
#
loop_
_entity.id
_entity.type
_entity.pdbx_description
1 polymer ?
#
loop_
_entity_poly.entity_id
_entity_poly.type
_entity_poly.pdbx_seq_one_letter_code
_entity_poly.pdbx_strand_id
1 'polypeptide(L)'
;MSGQLERCESEWHELEGEFQELQETHRVYRQKLEELTALQTSCSGSINRQKKRLKDLKHTLQRYKRHASREEAELIQQMSANIKERQNVFFDMEAYLPKKNG
;
A
#
# COMPACT_ATOMS: atom_id res chain seq x y z
N MET A 1 -29.30 28.09 -42.50
CA MET A 1 -29.71 28.32 -41.10
C MET A 1 -30.22 27.04 -40.45
N SER A 2 -31.25 26.34 -40.98
CA SER A 2 -31.77 25.08 -40.40
C SER A 2 -30.71 23.98 -40.24
N GLY A 3 -30.01 23.61 -41.33
CA GLY A 3 -29.03 22.51 -41.29
C GLY A 3 -27.74 22.78 -40.50
N GLN A 4 -27.50 23.99 -39.99
CA GLN A 4 -26.40 24.24 -39.04
C GLN A 4 -26.85 23.96 -37.61
N LEU A 5 -28.08 24.34 -37.27
CA LEU A 5 -28.66 24.07 -35.96
C LEU A 5 -28.88 22.56 -35.74
N GLU A 6 -29.37 21.84 -36.75
CA GLU A 6 -29.53 20.37 -36.71
C GLU A 6 -28.20 19.63 -36.46
N ARG A 7 -27.09 20.18 -36.99
CA ARG A 7 -25.74 19.64 -36.72
C ARG A 7 -25.31 19.90 -35.28
N CYS A 8 -25.52 21.11 -34.78
CA CYS A 8 -25.22 21.42 -33.38
C CYS A 8 -26.06 20.58 -32.40
N GLU A 9 -27.31 20.29 -32.73
CA GLU A 9 -28.17 19.40 -31.92
C GLU A 9 -27.65 17.96 -31.92
N SER A 10 -27.22 17.45 -33.08
CA SER A 10 -26.62 16.12 -33.18
C SER A 10 -25.32 16.02 -32.37
N GLU A 11 -24.43 17.01 -32.51
CA GLU A 11 -23.18 17.10 -31.75
C GLU A 11 -23.45 17.18 -30.23
N TRP A 12 -24.47 17.94 -29.81
CA TRP A 12 -24.87 17.99 -28.42
C TRP A 12 -25.32 16.63 -27.87
N HIS A 13 -26.10 15.87 -28.65
CA HIS A 13 -26.51 14.52 -28.23
C HIS A 13 -25.34 13.54 -28.12
N GLU A 14 -24.34 13.64 -29.00
CA GLU A 14 -23.10 12.87 -28.89
C GLU A 14 -22.34 13.24 -27.60
N LEU A 15 -22.16 14.53 -27.34
CA LEU A 15 -21.50 15.03 -26.12
C LEU A 15 -22.23 14.61 -24.84
N GLU A 16 -23.57 14.58 -24.85
CA GLU A 16 -24.36 14.11 -23.70
C GLU A 16 -24.10 12.62 -23.44
N GLY A 17 -23.98 11.80 -24.49
CA GLY A 17 -23.59 10.40 -24.38
C GLY A 17 -22.18 10.23 -23.79
N GLU A 18 -21.20 10.94 -24.33
CA GLU A 18 -19.82 10.93 -23.81
C GLU A 18 -19.75 11.39 -22.35
N PHE A 19 -20.54 12.39 -21.98
CA PHE A 19 -20.61 12.89 -20.62
C PHE A 19 -21.18 11.86 -19.65
N GLN A 20 -22.22 11.13 -20.04
CA GLN A 20 -22.78 10.04 -19.23
C GLN A 20 -21.77 8.91 -19.01
N GLU A 21 -21.04 8.50 -20.05
CA GLU A 21 -19.98 7.50 -19.95
C GLU A 21 -18.83 7.95 -19.04
N LEU A 22 -18.46 9.23 -19.11
CA LEU A 22 -17.47 9.84 -18.22
C LEU A 22 -17.94 9.81 -16.77
N GLN A 23 -19.20 10.12 -16.49
CA GLN A 23 -19.75 10.09 -15.14
C GLN A 23 -19.69 8.70 -14.51
N GLU A 24 -20.04 7.66 -15.27
CA GLU A 24 -19.95 6.28 -14.80
C GLU A 24 -18.49 5.84 -14.59
N THR A 25 -17.60 6.20 -15.51
CA THR A 25 -16.16 5.93 -15.36
C THR A 25 -15.59 6.62 -14.12
N HIS A 26 -15.96 7.88 -13.88
CA HIS A 26 -15.53 8.65 -12.71
C HIS A 26 -16.07 8.04 -11.39
N ARG A 27 -17.31 7.54 -11.39
CA ARG A 27 -17.88 6.84 -10.23
C ARG A 27 -17.05 5.61 -9.87
N VAL A 28 -16.73 4.77 -10.85
CA VAL A 28 -15.89 3.57 -10.65
C VAL A 28 -14.48 3.95 -10.21
N TYR A 29 -13.90 4.98 -10.82
CA TYR A 29 -12.59 5.51 -10.43
C TYR A 29 -12.56 5.91 -8.95
N ARG A 30 -13.54 6.69 -8.48
CA ARG A 30 -13.60 7.10 -7.06
C ARG A 30 -13.66 5.90 -6.13
N GLN A 31 -14.51 4.92 -6.43
CA GLN A 31 -14.64 3.72 -5.61
C GLN A 31 -13.29 2.97 -5.52
N LYS A 32 -12.65 2.71 -6.66
CA LYS A 32 -11.35 2.02 -6.69
C LYS A 32 -10.26 2.80 -5.95
N LEU A 33 -10.29 4.13 -6.03
CA LEU A 33 -9.36 4.99 -5.32
C LEU A 33 -9.56 4.90 -3.79
N GLU A 34 -10.80 4.91 -3.33
CA GLU A 34 -11.14 4.74 -1.90
C GLU A 34 -10.69 3.36 -1.38
N GLU A 35 -10.98 2.29 -2.11
CA GLU A 35 -10.55 0.92 -1.79
C GLU A 35 -9.02 0.80 -1.73
N LEU A 36 -8.32 1.33 -2.75
CA LEU A 36 -6.86 1.33 -2.79
C LEU A 36 -6.26 2.11 -1.62
N THR A 37 -6.82 3.28 -1.30
CA THR A 37 -6.33 4.14 -0.20
C THR A 37 -6.51 3.44 1.16
N ALA A 38 -7.64 2.75 1.36
CA ALA A 38 -7.88 1.96 2.56
C ALA A 38 -6.88 0.80 2.70
N LEU A 39 -6.62 0.07 1.60
CA LEU A 39 -5.63 -1.00 1.56
C LEU A 39 -4.21 -0.49 1.85
N GLN A 40 -3.81 0.62 1.22
CA GLN A 40 -2.51 1.27 1.45
C GLN A 40 -2.34 1.67 2.92
N THR A 41 -3.38 2.24 3.54
CA THR A 41 -3.36 2.63 4.96
C THR A 41 -3.23 1.42 5.87
N SER A 42 -4.00 0.37 5.62
CA SER A 42 -3.96 -0.87 6.40
C SER A 42 -2.60 -1.57 6.30
N CYS A 43 -2.05 -1.66 5.08
CA CYS A 43 -0.76 -2.26 4.80
C CYS A 43 0.37 -1.49 5.48
N SER A 44 0.44 -0.17 5.27
CA SER A 44 1.42 0.71 5.92
C SER A 44 1.36 0.62 7.44
N GLY A 45 0.16 0.64 8.01
CA GLY A 45 -0.03 0.50 9.46
C GLY A 45 0.45 -0.84 10.00
N SER A 46 0.16 -1.93 9.28
CA SER A 46 0.57 -3.28 9.67
C SER A 46 2.08 -3.49 9.58
N ILE A 47 2.72 -2.99 8.52
CA ILE A 47 4.18 -3.02 8.36
C ILE A 47 4.85 -2.26 9.51
N ASN A 48 4.38 -1.04 9.82
CA ASN A 48 4.92 -0.23 10.91
C ASN A 48 4.79 -0.92 12.27
N ARG A 49 3.64 -1.54 12.56
CA ARG A 49 3.44 -2.33 13.79
C ARG A 49 4.40 -3.51 13.87
N GLN A 50 4.57 -4.26 12.78
CA GLN A 50 5.52 -5.37 12.75
C GLN A 50 6.96 -4.90 12.92
N LYS A 51 7.40 -3.86 12.20
CA LYS A 51 8.75 -3.28 12.34
C LYS A 51 9.04 -2.88 13.78
N LYS A 52 8.08 -2.24 14.47
CA LYS A 52 8.20 -1.90 15.90
C LYS A 52 8.38 -3.16 16.77
N ARG A 53 7.48 -4.14 16.63
CA ARG A 53 7.54 -5.39 17.42
C ARG A 53 8.83 -6.18 17.18
N LEU A 54 9.30 -6.27 15.93
CA LEU A 54 10.56 -6.95 15.60
C LEU A 54 11.78 -6.19 16.14
N LYS A 55 11.74 -4.85 16.13
CA LYS A 55 12.77 -4.02 16.78
C LYS A 55 12.82 -4.35 18.28
N ASP A 56 11.69 -4.33 18.97
CA ASP A 56 11.63 -4.62 20.40
C ASP A 56 12.12 -6.04 20.71
N LEU A 57 11.67 -7.03 19.92
CA LEU A 57 12.13 -8.42 20.04
C LEU A 57 13.64 -8.55 19.85
N LYS A 58 14.22 -7.87 18.86
CA LYS A 58 15.67 -7.87 18.62
C LYS A 58 16.44 -7.33 19.83
N HIS A 59 15.96 -6.25 20.46
CA HIS A 59 16.60 -5.72 21.68
C HIS A 59 16.51 -6.72 22.83
N THR A 60 15.37 -7.39 23.00
CA THR A 60 15.19 -8.44 24.00
C THR A 60 16.18 -9.58 23.77
N LEU A 61 16.26 -10.13 22.56
CA LEU A 61 17.20 -11.21 22.21
C LEU A 61 18.66 -10.83 22.46
N GLN A 62 19.05 -9.58 22.15
CA GLN A 62 20.40 -9.08 22.42
C GLN A 62 20.74 -9.04 23.91
N ARG A 63 19.76 -8.75 24.78
CA ARG A 63 19.94 -8.78 26.24
C ARG A 63 20.12 -10.22 26.75
N TYR A 64 19.29 -11.15 26.26
CA TYR A 64 19.36 -12.57 26.63
C TYR A 64 20.67 -13.24 26.20
N LYS A 65 21.22 -12.86 25.04
CA LYS A 65 22.45 -13.45 24.47
C LYS A 65 23.64 -13.47 25.45
N ARG A 66 23.73 -12.51 26.38
CA ARG A 66 24.83 -12.42 27.35
C ARG A 66 24.87 -13.56 28.37
N HIS A 67 23.75 -14.24 28.56
CA HIS A 67 23.56 -15.31 29.56
C HIS A 67 23.11 -16.63 28.93
N ALA A 68 23.16 -16.73 27.60
CA ALA A 68 22.62 -17.85 26.86
C ALA A 68 23.56 -19.07 26.88
N SER A 69 22.99 -20.27 26.95
CA SER A 69 23.69 -21.52 26.62
C SER A 69 24.11 -21.53 25.14
N ARG A 70 24.88 -22.55 24.74
CA ARG A 70 25.25 -22.72 23.33
C ARG A 70 24.02 -22.92 22.44
N GLU A 71 23.10 -23.79 22.84
CA GLU A 71 21.86 -24.08 22.11
C GLU A 71 20.96 -22.84 22.03
N GLU A 72 20.85 -22.10 23.14
CA GLU A 72 20.09 -20.84 23.17
C GLU A 72 20.74 -19.77 22.28
N ALA A 73 22.06 -19.70 22.22
CA ALA A 73 22.78 -18.77 21.34
C ALA A 73 22.55 -19.08 19.86
N GLU A 74 22.52 -20.35 19.47
CA GLU A 74 22.18 -20.80 18.11
C GLU A 74 20.73 -20.41 17.75
N LEU A 75 19.78 -20.63 18.67
CA LEU A 75 18.39 -20.20 18.49
C LEU A 75 18.27 -18.66 18.34
N ILE A 76 18.95 -17.90 19.19
CA ILE A 76 18.99 -16.43 19.11
C ILE A 76 19.55 -15.96 17.77
N GLN A 77 20.59 -16.63 17.25
CA GLN A 77 21.18 -16.33 15.95
C GLN A 77 20.17 -16.59 14.83
N GLN A 78 19.48 -17.73 14.83
CA GLN A 78 18.46 -18.06 13.84
C GLN A 78 17.31 -17.05 13.86
N MET A 79 16.79 -16.71 15.05
CA MET A 79 15.73 -15.71 15.18
C MET A 79 16.19 -14.33 14.67
N SER A 80 17.44 -13.95 14.94
CA SER A 80 18.01 -12.69 14.46
C SER A 80 18.14 -12.65 12.93
N ALA A 81 18.49 -13.77 12.30
CA ALA A 81 18.52 -13.90 10.85
C ALA A 81 17.12 -13.76 10.24
N ASN A 82 16.12 -14.45 10.80
CA ASN A 82 14.72 -14.35 10.36
C ASN A 82 14.17 -12.92 10.51
N ILE A 83 14.54 -12.21 11.58
CA ILE A 83 14.18 -10.78 11.75
C ILE A 83 14.75 -9.94 10.60
N LYS A 84 16.02 -10.16 10.23
CA LYS A 84 16.67 -9.42 9.14
C LYS A 84 16.02 -9.73 7.78
N GLU A 85 15.71 -10.99 7.51
CA GLU A 85 15.02 -11.38 6.28
C GLU A 85 13.66 -10.68 6.14
N ARG A 86 12.86 -10.64 7.21
CA ARG A 86 11.57 -9.92 7.22
C ARG A 86 11.73 -8.41 7.01
N GLN A 87 12.84 -7.82 7.47
CA GLN A 87 13.13 -6.40 7.20
C GLN A 87 13.33 -6.14 5.71
N ASN A 88 13.97 -7.06 4.98
CA ASN A 88 14.11 -6.96 3.52
C ASN A 88 12.74 -7.06 2.83
N VAL A 89 11.92 -8.03 3.25
CA VAL A 89 10.55 -8.18 2.71
C VAL A 89 9.71 -6.91 2.93
N PHE A 90 9.82 -6.27 4.10
CA PHE A 90 9.12 -5.00 4.33
C PHE A 90 9.60 -3.88 3.41
N PHE A 91 10.88 -3.83 3.07
CA PHE A 91 11.40 -2.84 2.12
C PHE A 91 10.76 -3.02 0.73
N ASP A 92 10.66 -4.26 0.26
CA ASP A 92 10.01 -4.58 -1.02
C ASP A 92 8.52 -4.25 -0.98
N MET A 93 7.83 -4.55 0.12
CA MET A 93 6.42 -4.18 0.31
C MET A 93 6.21 -2.66 0.31
N GLU A 94 7.08 -1.91 1.01
CA GLU A 94 7.01 -0.45 1.11
C GLU A 94 7.29 0.24 -0.24
N ALA A 95 7.99 -0.42 -1.18
CA ALA A 95 8.23 0.12 -2.52
C ALA A 95 6.95 0.34 -3.33
N TYR A 96 5.87 -0.38 -3.03
CA TYR A 96 4.56 -0.26 -3.67
C TYR A 96 3.59 0.67 -2.92
N LEU A 97 4.00 1.20 -1.78
CA LEU A 97 3.16 2.09 -0.97
C LEU A 97 3.44 3.57 -1.30
N PRO A 98 2.45 4.46 -1.10
CA PRO A 98 2.65 5.89 -1.28
C PRO A 98 3.82 6.38 -0.43
N LYS A 99 4.78 7.05 -1.06
CA LYS A 99 5.88 7.69 -0.33
C LYS A 99 5.35 8.97 0.30
N LYS A 100 5.73 9.23 1.55
CA LYS A 100 5.50 10.55 2.14
C LYS A 100 6.27 11.55 1.28
N ASN A 101 5.59 12.56 0.77
CA ASN A 101 6.25 13.69 0.13
C ASN A 101 7.24 14.28 1.15
N GLY A 102 8.48 14.53 0.69
CA GLY A 102 9.57 15.07 1.50
C GLY A 102 9.34 16.51 1.90
#